data_AF-A0A9F5JF41-F1
#
_entry.id   AF-A0A9F5JF41-F1
#
_cell.length_a   1.000
_cell.length_b   1.000
_cell.length_c   1.000
_cell.angle_alpha   90.00
_cell.angle_beta   90.00
_cell.angle_gamma   90.00
#
_symmetry.space_group_name_H-M   'P 1'
#
loop_
_entity.id
_entity.type
_entity.pdbx_description
1 polymer ?
#
loop_
_entity_poly.entity_id
_entity_poly.type
_entity_poly.pdbx_seq_one_letter_code
_entity_poly.pdbx_strand_id
1 'polypeptide(L)'
;MQIGLVDWTGGYLTGECYGDDVSVLGSSLGKKQTWKLRVTTEQGKQSVVAVIGHEGQHLLVEADGTVHCGQPVTDKQSQFLLEVHPSGAWTLQQLESKKFLESDGEDVFCVSLGLTAHHLWMPQLAEHAHVVLFNPSSQLYARTDPELNRVWVDAPVPYLEECSFLLRFRKGTCHLETSNQKFVSRAEKLAKMPSTETAFHLNLKPGCLVFLTDMEGHVLYPQGRRGLLCLGDHPVENEEWFVIKRCPQWVSLKTRTNRYVSIISGPNEEFVLRFTNRSFLVLRGRYGYVGSSTCQEMLQCNLLEPDPVEILPCKHGIYHLQSRGKSFWSLTPERTFSPWGKFALNFYLEIQGNNLLAIIAPNGYYLRGDREGCLVADGEEVTRDCLWEF
;
A
#
# COMPACT_ATOMS: atom_id res chain seq x y z
N MET A 1 3.31 -11.08 -4.21
CA MET A 1 2.73 -10.25 -3.15
C MET A 1 3.76 -10.09 -2.05
N GLN A 2 3.95 -8.88 -1.55
CA GLN A 2 4.66 -8.63 -0.31
C GLN A 2 3.62 -8.23 0.75
N ILE A 3 3.70 -8.85 1.93
CA ILE A 3 2.79 -8.59 3.04
C ILE A 3 3.54 -8.50 4.37
N GLY A 4 2.95 -7.84 5.34
CA GLY A 4 3.18 -8.12 6.75
C GLY A 4 2.20 -9.17 7.25
N LEU A 5 2.60 -9.95 8.25
CA LEU A 5 1.70 -10.81 9.03
C LEU A 5 1.74 -10.31 10.47
N VAL A 6 0.60 -9.87 10.97
CA VAL A 6 0.47 -9.29 12.31
C VAL A 6 -0.20 -10.30 13.23
N ASP A 7 0.35 -10.53 14.41
CA ASP A 7 -0.21 -11.45 15.40
C ASP A 7 -1.39 -10.82 16.18
N TRP A 8 -1.84 -11.51 17.22
CA TRP A 8 -2.92 -11.05 18.10
C TRP A 8 -2.52 -9.90 19.04
N THR A 9 -1.22 -9.68 19.29
CA THR A 9 -0.70 -8.56 20.09
C THR A 9 -0.51 -7.28 19.27
N GLY A 10 -0.51 -7.39 17.93
CA GLY A 10 -0.22 -6.29 17.02
C GLY A 10 1.23 -6.24 16.53
N GLY A 11 2.03 -7.23 16.93
CA GLY A 11 3.41 -7.44 16.50
C GLY A 11 3.50 -8.04 15.10
N TYR A 12 4.46 -7.59 14.29
CA TYR A 12 4.70 -8.12 12.96
C TYR A 12 5.67 -9.29 13.01
N LEU A 13 5.31 -10.41 12.36
CA LEU A 13 6.23 -11.49 12.05
C LEU A 13 7.49 -10.92 11.40
N THR A 14 8.64 -11.16 12.02
CA THR A 14 9.92 -10.54 11.68
C THR A 14 10.96 -11.64 11.48
N GLY A 15 11.63 -11.64 10.32
CA GLY A 15 12.84 -12.45 10.11
C GLY A 15 14.06 -11.63 10.49
N GLU A 16 14.82 -12.07 11.48
CA GLU A 16 15.96 -11.30 11.97
C GLU A 16 17.12 -11.24 10.97
N CYS A 17 17.88 -10.14 10.96
CA CYS A 17 19.00 -9.97 10.02
C CYS A 17 20.26 -10.76 10.40
N TYR A 18 20.35 -11.17 11.67
CA TYR A 18 21.49 -11.92 12.20
C TYR A 18 20.94 -13.19 12.83
N GLY A 19 21.45 -14.34 12.37
CA GLY A 19 20.90 -15.64 12.73
C GLY A 19 19.75 -16.06 11.80
N ASP A 20 18.99 -17.04 12.25
CA ASP A 20 17.81 -17.61 11.60
C ASP A 20 16.54 -17.40 12.43
N ASP A 21 16.60 -16.66 13.53
CA ASP A 21 15.47 -16.47 14.42
C ASP A 21 14.32 -15.66 13.79
N VAL A 22 13.11 -15.94 14.29
CA VAL A 22 11.89 -15.22 13.97
C VAL A 22 11.20 -14.74 15.24
N SER A 23 10.61 -13.54 15.17
CA SER A 23 9.93 -12.92 16.32
C SER A 23 8.68 -12.15 15.88
N VAL A 24 7.90 -11.63 16.83
CA VAL A 24 6.82 -10.66 16.58
C VAL A 24 7.05 -9.29 17.23
N LEU A 25 8.28 -9.00 17.66
CA LEU A 25 8.61 -7.77 18.40
C LEU A 25 8.55 -6.48 17.55
N GLY A 26 8.46 -6.61 16.21
CA GLY A 26 8.40 -5.48 15.30
C GLY A 26 7.06 -4.76 15.38
N SER A 27 7.07 -3.43 15.57
CA SER A 27 5.85 -2.61 15.63
C SER A 27 5.49 -1.90 14.32
N SER A 28 6.30 -2.06 13.26
CA SER A 28 6.09 -1.40 11.97
C SER A 28 6.50 -2.29 10.80
N LEU A 29 5.87 -2.08 9.64
CA LEU A 29 6.13 -2.84 8.42
C LEU A 29 7.37 -2.31 7.68
N GLY A 30 8.53 -2.83 8.06
CA GLY A 30 9.82 -2.63 7.38
C GLY A 30 10.24 -3.82 6.53
N LYS A 31 11.51 -3.83 6.09
CA LYS A 31 12.07 -4.92 5.26
C LYS A 31 12.00 -6.28 5.95
N LYS A 32 12.36 -6.37 7.23
CA LYS A 32 12.38 -7.61 8.01
C LYS A 32 10.98 -8.18 8.25
N GLN A 33 9.97 -7.31 8.27
CA GLN A 33 8.55 -7.65 8.46
C GLN A 33 7.83 -7.95 7.14
N THR A 34 8.52 -7.77 6.00
CA THR A 34 7.93 -7.95 4.69
C THR A 34 8.22 -9.35 4.17
N TRP A 35 7.16 -10.14 4.00
CA TRP A 35 7.19 -11.50 3.53
C TRP A 35 6.55 -11.63 2.16
N LYS A 36 7.13 -12.46 1.29
CA LYS A 36 6.57 -12.85 0.02
C LYS A 36 5.87 -14.19 0.15
N LEU A 37 4.57 -14.23 -0.12
CA LEU A 37 3.86 -15.49 -0.29
C LEU A 37 4.00 -16.02 -1.71
N ARG A 38 4.52 -17.24 -1.85
CA ARG A 38 4.56 -17.99 -3.11
C ARG A 38 3.55 -19.14 -3.02
N VAL A 39 2.58 -19.17 -3.93
CA VAL A 39 1.68 -20.32 -4.08
C VAL A 39 2.45 -21.46 -4.70
N THR A 40 2.39 -22.64 -4.09
CA THR A 40 2.99 -23.87 -4.62
C THR A 40 1.93 -24.76 -5.27
N THR A 41 0.75 -24.86 -4.67
CA THR A 41 -0.38 -25.66 -5.17
C THR A 41 -1.70 -25.01 -4.79
N GLU A 42 -2.69 -25.05 -5.70
CA GLU A 42 -4.08 -24.70 -5.40
C GLU A 42 -4.94 -25.97 -5.36
N GLN A 43 -5.70 -26.17 -4.29
CA GLN A 43 -6.63 -27.29 -4.10
C GLN A 43 -8.03 -26.73 -3.78
N GLY A 44 -8.79 -26.37 -4.81
CA GLY A 44 -10.12 -25.80 -4.64
C GLY A 44 -10.08 -24.45 -3.92
N LYS A 45 -10.69 -24.35 -2.73
CA LYS A 45 -10.66 -23.11 -1.90
C LYS A 45 -9.38 -22.96 -1.07
N GLN A 46 -8.58 -24.01 -0.96
CA GLN A 46 -7.39 -24.06 -0.11
C GLN A 46 -6.13 -23.81 -0.95
N SER A 47 -5.22 -23.00 -0.42
CA SER A 47 -3.96 -22.66 -1.10
C SER A 47 -2.77 -23.12 -0.26
N VAL A 48 -1.84 -23.85 -0.88
CA VAL A 48 -0.56 -24.17 -0.25
C VAL A 48 0.44 -23.08 -0.62
N VAL A 49 1.10 -22.53 0.39
CA VAL A 49 2.02 -21.40 0.25
C VAL A 49 3.35 -21.67 0.93
N ALA A 50 4.39 -21.04 0.40
CA ALA A 50 5.65 -20.81 1.11
C ALA A 50 5.75 -19.33 1.49
N VAL A 51 6.20 -19.07 2.71
CA VAL A 51 6.41 -17.72 3.26
C VAL A 51 7.90 -17.40 3.16
N ILE A 52 8.26 -16.36 2.42
CA ILE A 52 9.65 -16.07 2.02
C ILE A 52 10.04 -14.68 2.51
N GLY A 53 11.07 -14.58 3.34
CA GLY A 53 11.59 -13.34 3.89
C GLY A 53 12.40 -12.51 2.88
N HIS A 54 12.88 -11.36 3.35
CA HIS A 54 13.52 -10.34 2.52
C HIS A 54 14.84 -10.76 1.85
N GLU A 55 15.56 -11.74 2.41
CA GLU A 55 16.79 -12.30 1.82
C GLU A 55 16.54 -13.55 0.98
N GLY A 56 15.27 -13.86 0.69
CA GLY A 56 14.90 -15.08 -0.04
C GLY A 56 14.93 -16.35 0.82
N GLN A 57 15.21 -16.23 2.13
CA GLN A 57 15.06 -17.30 3.10
C GLN A 57 13.58 -17.63 3.30
N HIS A 58 13.27 -18.91 3.51
CA HIS A 58 11.94 -19.40 3.77
C HIS A 58 11.68 -19.50 5.27
N LEU A 59 10.43 -19.31 5.68
CA LEU A 59 9.97 -19.71 7.00
C LEU A 59 9.91 -21.23 7.07
N LEU A 60 10.68 -21.83 7.96
CA LEU A 60 10.82 -23.28 8.12
C LEU A 60 10.29 -23.72 9.47
N VAL A 61 9.70 -24.91 9.51
CA VAL A 61 9.27 -25.57 10.74
C VAL A 61 10.05 -26.87 10.93
N GLU A 62 10.70 -26.99 12.09
CA GLU A 62 11.40 -28.21 12.50
C GLU A 62 10.45 -29.23 13.15
N ALA A 63 10.92 -30.47 13.31
CA ALA A 63 10.11 -31.57 13.83
C ALA A 63 9.57 -31.33 15.25
N ASP A 64 10.31 -30.57 16.07
CA ASP A 64 9.93 -30.17 17.42
C ASP A 64 8.92 -29.00 17.45
N GLY A 65 8.70 -28.34 16.31
CA GLY A 65 7.83 -27.17 16.17
C GLY A 65 8.56 -25.83 16.25
N THR A 66 9.90 -25.83 16.35
CA THR A 66 10.72 -24.62 16.27
C THR A 66 10.59 -24.00 14.87
N VAL A 67 10.46 -22.68 14.80
CA VAL A 67 10.32 -21.93 13.56
C VAL A 67 11.54 -21.03 13.37
N HIS A 68 12.08 -20.98 12.16
CA HIS A 68 13.26 -20.18 11.83
C HIS A 68 13.29 -19.84 10.32
N CYS A 69 14.21 -18.97 9.91
CA CYS A 69 14.44 -18.56 8.53
C CYS A 69 15.63 -19.31 7.93
N GLY A 70 15.41 -20.02 6.82
CA GLY A 70 16.49 -20.78 6.20
C GLY A 70 16.23 -21.16 4.75
N GLN A 71 17.16 -21.89 4.15
CA GLN A 71 16.90 -22.56 2.88
C GLN A 71 16.27 -23.93 3.16
N PRO A 72 15.13 -24.27 2.55
CA PRO A 72 14.48 -25.55 2.81
C PRO A 72 15.35 -26.70 2.33
N VAL A 73 15.61 -27.67 3.20
CA VAL A 73 16.24 -28.95 2.80
C VAL A 73 15.23 -29.81 2.05
N THR A 74 13.96 -29.72 2.45
CA THR A 74 12.84 -30.34 1.77
C THR A 74 11.71 -29.33 1.60
N ASP A 75 10.93 -29.45 0.53
CA ASP A 75 9.78 -28.56 0.29
C ASP A 75 8.79 -28.56 1.47
N LYS A 76 8.66 -29.70 2.15
CA LYS A 76 7.73 -29.92 3.26
C LYS A 76 7.94 -28.99 4.46
N GLN A 77 9.18 -28.66 4.79
CA GLN A 77 9.50 -27.78 5.93
C GLN A 77 8.99 -26.35 5.73
N SER A 78 8.80 -25.94 4.47
CA SER A 78 8.45 -24.57 4.09
C SER A 78 7.01 -24.38 3.62
N GLN A 79 6.19 -25.44 3.65
CA GLN A 79 4.86 -25.45 3.08
C GLN A 79 3.76 -25.38 4.14
N PHE A 80 2.92 -24.36 3.99
CA PHE A 80 1.77 -24.11 4.83
C PHE A 80 0.49 -24.16 4.00
N LEU A 81 -0.52 -24.85 4.51
CA LEU A 81 -1.90 -24.67 4.09
C LEU A 81 -2.39 -23.33 4.64
N LEU A 82 -2.74 -22.42 3.75
CA LEU A 82 -3.33 -21.13 4.10
C LEU A 82 -4.86 -21.23 4.06
N GLU A 83 -5.48 -20.87 5.16
CA GLU A 83 -6.93 -20.68 5.27
C GLU A 83 -7.24 -19.22 5.63
N VAL A 84 -8.21 -18.65 4.93
CA VAL A 84 -8.67 -17.27 5.11
C VAL A 84 -10.01 -17.32 5.84
N HIS A 85 -10.05 -16.75 7.04
CA HIS A 85 -11.23 -16.69 7.89
C HIS A 85 -12.16 -15.55 7.45
N PRO A 86 -13.47 -15.61 7.77
CA PRO A 86 -14.41 -14.51 7.48
C PRO A 86 -14.00 -13.16 8.09
N SER A 87 -13.20 -13.15 9.16
CA SER A 87 -12.64 -11.94 9.75
C SER A 87 -11.50 -11.32 8.93
N GLY A 88 -11.05 -11.96 7.86
CA GLY A 88 -9.84 -11.62 7.10
C GLY A 88 -8.55 -12.15 7.72
N ALA A 89 -8.60 -12.69 8.94
CA ALA A 89 -7.46 -13.35 9.57
C ALA A 89 -7.06 -14.62 8.80
N TRP A 90 -5.79 -14.96 8.88
CA TRP A 90 -5.20 -16.12 8.24
C TRP A 90 -4.77 -17.15 9.29
N THR A 91 -4.90 -18.42 8.94
CA THR A 91 -4.20 -19.51 9.62
C THR A 91 -3.24 -20.18 8.64
N LEU A 92 -2.03 -20.48 9.13
CA LEU A 92 -0.98 -21.16 8.38
C LEU A 92 -0.73 -22.52 9.05
N GLN A 93 -1.25 -23.59 8.46
CA GLN A 93 -1.08 -24.95 8.98
C GLN A 93 0.05 -25.67 8.25
N GLN A 94 1.07 -26.14 8.96
CA GLN A 94 2.14 -26.93 8.36
C GLN A 94 1.58 -28.26 7.82
N LEU A 95 1.95 -28.63 6.58
CA LEU A 95 1.27 -29.70 5.86
C LEU A 95 1.46 -31.11 6.43
N GLU A 96 2.62 -31.40 7.03
CA GLU A 96 3.01 -32.74 7.50
C GLU A 96 2.58 -33.00 8.94
N SER A 97 2.88 -32.07 9.85
CA SER A 97 2.55 -32.13 11.27
C SER A 97 1.09 -31.76 11.55
N LYS A 98 0.43 -31.04 10.62
CA LYS A 98 -0.91 -30.44 10.79
C LYS A 98 -1.00 -29.43 11.94
N LYS A 99 0.14 -28.98 12.45
CA LYS A 99 0.22 -27.94 13.48
C LYS A 99 0.12 -26.56 12.85
N PHE A 100 -0.36 -25.60 13.62
CA PHE A 100 -0.54 -24.23 13.15
C PHE A 100 0.62 -23.33 13.57
N LEU A 101 0.97 -22.36 12.73
CA LEU A 101 1.90 -21.29 13.09
C LEU A 101 1.24 -20.37 14.12
N GLU A 102 1.92 -20.11 15.22
CA GLU A 102 1.41 -19.39 16.38
C GLU A 102 2.48 -18.51 17.02
N SER A 103 2.01 -17.56 17.84
CA SER A 103 2.89 -16.69 18.63
C SER A 103 2.32 -16.45 20.03
N ASP A 104 3.21 -16.36 21.01
CA ASP A 104 2.91 -15.96 22.38
C ASP A 104 3.04 -14.45 22.64
N GLY A 105 3.36 -13.67 21.60
CA GLY A 105 3.58 -12.22 21.67
C GLY A 105 5.05 -11.80 21.65
N GLU A 106 5.98 -12.75 21.71
CA GLU A 106 7.41 -12.48 21.52
C GLU A 106 8.00 -13.43 20.46
N ASP A 107 7.82 -14.74 20.68
CA ASP A 107 8.37 -15.80 19.86
C ASP A 107 7.33 -16.38 18.90
N VAL A 108 7.82 -17.10 17.89
CA VAL A 108 6.98 -17.77 16.87
C VAL A 108 7.32 -19.25 16.84
N PHE A 109 6.29 -20.09 16.91
CA PHE A 109 6.43 -21.53 16.97
C PHE A 109 5.27 -22.23 16.25
N CYS A 110 5.33 -23.56 16.14
CA CYS A 110 4.33 -24.36 15.45
C CYS A 110 4.12 -25.71 16.15
N VAL A 111 3.45 -25.70 17.30
CA VAL A 111 3.30 -26.89 18.16
C VAL A 111 1.85 -27.38 18.29
N SER A 112 0.88 -26.48 18.21
CA SER A 112 -0.53 -26.74 18.51
C SER A 112 -1.33 -27.26 17.31
N LEU A 113 -2.28 -28.17 17.60
CA LEU A 113 -3.31 -28.66 16.66
C LEU A 113 -4.65 -27.92 16.80
N GLY A 114 -4.86 -27.17 17.89
CA GLY A 114 -6.13 -26.55 18.23
C GLY A 114 -6.15 -25.06 17.88
N LEU A 115 -7.21 -24.61 17.19
CA LEU A 115 -7.37 -23.20 16.83
C LEU A 115 -7.73 -22.35 18.06
N THR A 116 -6.90 -21.36 18.33
CA THR A 116 -7.10 -20.28 19.31
C THR A 116 -6.70 -18.94 18.68
N ALA A 117 -6.92 -17.82 19.37
CA ALA A 117 -6.53 -16.51 18.87
C ALA A 117 -5.02 -16.38 18.54
N HIS A 118 -4.15 -17.16 19.21
CA HIS A 118 -2.70 -17.18 18.99
C HIS A 118 -2.27 -17.63 17.59
N HIS A 119 -3.19 -18.23 16.82
CA HIS A 119 -2.95 -18.76 15.48
C HIS A 119 -3.46 -17.84 14.37
N LEU A 120 -4.13 -16.74 14.74
CA LEU A 120 -4.74 -15.82 13.80
C LEU A 120 -3.73 -14.73 13.43
N TRP A 121 -3.35 -14.73 12.15
CA TRP A 121 -2.44 -13.74 11.59
C TRP A 121 -3.22 -12.77 10.71
N MET A 122 -3.18 -11.48 11.02
CA MET A 122 -3.79 -10.44 10.19
C MET A 122 -2.82 -10.04 9.08
N PRO A 123 -3.11 -10.36 7.81
CA PRO A 123 -2.24 -9.97 6.71
C PRO A 123 -2.37 -8.46 6.45
N GLN A 124 -1.25 -7.81 6.18
CA GLN A 124 -1.20 -6.40 5.78
C GLN A 124 -0.49 -6.24 4.45
N LEU A 125 -1.11 -5.49 3.52
CA LEU A 125 -0.53 -5.23 2.22
C LEU A 125 0.75 -4.38 2.38
N ALA A 126 1.90 -4.86 1.89
CA ALA A 126 3.13 -4.08 1.94
C ALA A 126 3.25 -3.07 0.77
N GLU A 127 2.35 -3.16 -0.22
CA GLU A 127 2.30 -2.23 -1.33
C GLU A 127 1.99 -0.80 -0.87
N HIS A 128 2.45 0.16 -1.68
CA HIS A 128 2.13 1.57 -1.48
C HIS A 128 0.60 1.78 -1.47
N ALA A 129 0.11 2.64 -0.57
CA ALA A 129 -1.33 2.86 -0.39
C ALA A 129 -2.03 3.41 -1.65
N HIS A 130 -1.28 4.01 -2.58
CA HIS A 130 -1.79 4.47 -3.87
C HIS A 130 -1.76 3.38 -4.93
N VAL A 131 -2.94 2.89 -5.27
CA VAL A 131 -3.13 1.66 -6.05
C VAL A 131 -4.08 1.84 -7.22
N VAL A 132 -4.09 0.83 -8.09
CA VAL A 132 -5.13 0.58 -9.08
C VAL A 132 -5.72 -0.80 -8.80
N LEU A 133 -7.03 -0.94 -9.02
CA LEU A 133 -7.73 -2.20 -8.86
C LEU A 133 -7.93 -2.82 -10.23
N PHE A 134 -7.30 -3.95 -10.50
CA PHE A 134 -7.43 -4.69 -11.75
C PHE A 134 -8.31 -5.92 -11.54
N ASN A 135 -9.40 -6.08 -12.28
CA ASN A 135 -10.24 -7.27 -12.21
C ASN A 135 -9.77 -8.30 -13.25
N PRO A 136 -9.29 -9.49 -12.83
CA PRO A 136 -8.80 -10.50 -13.78
C PRO A 136 -9.88 -11.11 -14.66
N SER A 137 -11.13 -11.19 -14.19
CA SER A 137 -12.22 -11.78 -14.98
C SER A 137 -12.52 -10.93 -16.23
N SER A 138 -12.70 -9.62 -16.04
CA SER A 138 -12.96 -8.67 -17.13
C SER A 138 -11.69 -8.18 -17.86
N GLN A 139 -10.51 -8.35 -17.26
CA GLN A 139 -9.25 -7.73 -17.71
C GLN A 139 -9.30 -6.20 -17.76
N LEU A 140 -10.10 -5.59 -16.89
CA LEU A 140 -10.30 -4.13 -16.82
C LEU A 140 -9.93 -3.58 -15.44
N TYR A 141 -9.70 -2.28 -15.39
CA TYR A 141 -9.37 -1.53 -14.19
C TYR A 141 -10.59 -0.77 -13.67
N ALA A 142 -10.68 -0.68 -12.34
CA ALA A 142 -11.63 0.21 -11.69
C ALA A 142 -11.31 1.67 -12.01
N ARG A 143 -12.35 2.47 -12.22
CA ARG A 143 -12.29 3.87 -12.56
C ARG A 143 -13.47 4.62 -11.96
N THR A 144 -13.18 5.72 -11.31
CA THR A 144 -14.18 6.64 -10.78
C THR A 144 -14.87 7.40 -11.92
N ASP A 145 -16.17 7.59 -11.83
CA ASP A 145 -16.97 8.43 -12.70
C ASP A 145 -17.49 9.62 -11.88
N PRO A 146 -16.83 10.79 -11.97
CA PRO A 146 -17.19 11.96 -11.17
C PRO A 146 -18.58 12.51 -11.49
N GLU A 147 -19.04 12.36 -12.74
CA GLU A 147 -20.33 12.87 -13.20
C GLU A 147 -21.48 12.06 -12.62
N LEU A 148 -21.36 10.73 -12.67
CA LEU A 148 -22.37 9.83 -12.11
C LEU A 148 -22.17 9.59 -10.60
N ASN A 149 -21.02 9.99 -10.05
CA ASN A 149 -20.62 9.77 -8.66
C ASN A 149 -20.60 8.28 -8.29
N ARG A 150 -20.01 7.45 -9.17
CA ARG A 150 -19.93 5.98 -9.06
C ARG A 150 -18.53 5.47 -9.43
N VAL A 151 -18.30 4.17 -9.28
CA VAL A 151 -17.09 3.48 -9.77
C VAL A 151 -17.49 2.39 -10.76
N TRP A 152 -16.75 2.30 -11.86
CA TRP A 152 -16.93 1.29 -12.90
C TRP A 152 -15.64 0.50 -13.07
N VAL A 153 -15.73 -0.74 -13.52
CA VAL A 153 -14.58 -1.56 -13.93
C VAL A 153 -14.61 -1.64 -15.45
N ASP A 154 -14.28 -0.50 -16.09
CA ASP A 154 -14.42 -0.30 -17.53
C ASP A 154 -13.16 0.24 -18.23
N ALA A 155 -12.08 0.48 -17.49
CA ALA A 155 -10.87 1.08 -18.05
C ALA A 155 -9.88 0.01 -18.53
N PRO A 156 -9.46 -0.01 -19.81
CA PRO A 156 -8.49 -0.98 -20.30
C PRO A 156 -7.06 -0.70 -19.83
N VAL A 157 -6.75 0.57 -19.53
CA VAL A 157 -5.43 1.02 -19.09
C VAL A 157 -5.60 2.12 -18.02
N PRO A 158 -4.88 2.07 -16.88
CA PRO A 158 -5.06 3.01 -15.78
C PRO A 158 -4.19 4.27 -15.92
N TYR A 159 -4.32 4.99 -17.04
CA TYR A 159 -3.59 6.25 -17.29
C TYR A 159 -4.34 7.49 -16.81
N LEU A 160 -5.64 7.37 -16.57
CA LEU A 160 -6.49 8.41 -16.02
C LEU A 160 -6.31 8.50 -14.50
N GLU A 161 -6.42 9.70 -13.95
CA GLU A 161 -6.35 9.92 -12.51
C GLU A 161 -7.48 9.18 -11.78
N GLU A 162 -8.65 9.11 -12.42
CA GLU A 162 -9.84 8.44 -11.93
C GLU A 162 -9.66 6.93 -11.75
N CYS A 163 -8.66 6.32 -12.37
CA CYS A 163 -8.34 4.90 -12.19
C CYS A 163 -7.60 4.60 -10.89
N SER A 164 -7.18 5.64 -10.16
CA SER A 164 -6.36 5.51 -8.96
C SER A 164 -7.17 5.64 -7.66
N PHE A 165 -6.77 4.86 -6.66
CA PHE A 165 -7.42 4.78 -5.36
C PHE A 165 -6.37 4.79 -4.24
N LEU A 166 -6.72 5.36 -3.10
CA LEU A 166 -6.00 5.22 -1.85
C LEU A 166 -6.68 4.17 -0.97
N LEU A 167 -5.91 3.20 -0.51
CA LEU A 167 -6.33 2.25 0.52
C LEU A 167 -6.14 2.88 1.90
N ARG A 168 -7.23 3.06 2.65
CA ARG A 168 -7.22 3.65 4.00
C ARG A 168 -7.60 2.59 5.02
N PHE A 169 -6.74 2.32 6.00
CA PHE A 169 -6.99 1.29 6.99
C PHE A 169 -7.32 1.91 8.35
N ARG A 170 -8.56 1.74 8.79
CA ARG A 170 -9.07 2.29 10.05
C ARG A 170 -9.72 1.21 10.88
N LYS A 171 -9.17 0.96 12.07
CA LYS A 171 -9.71 0.00 13.05
C LYS A 171 -10.02 -1.38 12.43
N GLY A 172 -9.11 -1.87 11.59
CA GLY A 172 -9.25 -3.18 10.91
C GLY A 172 -10.10 -3.19 9.64
N THR A 173 -10.68 -2.06 9.24
CA THR A 173 -11.47 -1.93 7.99
C THR A 173 -10.71 -1.10 6.95
N CYS A 174 -10.93 -1.42 5.68
CA CYS A 174 -10.40 -0.72 4.53
C CYS A 174 -11.46 0.23 3.94
N HIS A 175 -11.08 1.46 3.63
CA HIS A 175 -11.86 2.39 2.84
C HIS A 175 -11.13 2.67 1.52
N LEU A 176 -11.86 2.63 0.42
CA LEU A 176 -11.34 3.01 -0.90
C LEU A 176 -11.60 4.49 -1.15
N GLU A 177 -10.57 5.33 -1.00
CA GLU A 177 -10.64 6.75 -1.33
C GLU A 177 -10.27 6.96 -2.81
N THR A 178 -11.14 7.63 -3.56
CA THR A 178 -10.94 7.97 -4.97
C THR A 178 -10.05 9.21 -5.11
N SER A 179 -9.53 9.47 -6.32
CA SER A 179 -8.67 10.63 -6.55
C SER A 179 -9.31 11.99 -6.23
N ASN A 180 -10.65 12.08 -6.34
CA ASN A 180 -11.43 13.26 -5.95
C ASN A 180 -11.81 13.28 -4.45
N GLN A 181 -11.08 12.56 -3.60
CA GLN A 181 -11.19 12.58 -2.13
C GLN A 181 -12.58 12.16 -1.61
N LYS A 182 -13.26 11.28 -2.34
CA LYS A 182 -14.50 10.63 -1.92
C LYS A 182 -14.25 9.16 -1.66
N PHE A 183 -15.21 8.46 -1.08
CA PHE A 183 -15.07 7.08 -0.65
C PHE A 183 -16.10 6.21 -1.35
N VAL A 184 -15.67 5.04 -1.83
CA VAL A 184 -16.61 4.00 -2.28
C VAL A 184 -17.50 3.61 -1.10
N SER A 185 -18.80 3.45 -1.34
CA SER A 185 -19.78 3.12 -0.30
C SER A 185 -20.74 2.02 -0.74
N ARG A 186 -21.42 1.42 0.23
CA ARG A 186 -22.47 0.41 0.01
C ARG A 186 -23.66 0.92 -0.78
N ALA A 187 -23.91 2.23 -0.77
CA ALA A 187 -25.04 2.87 -1.44
C ALA A 187 -24.84 3.09 -2.96
N GLU A 188 -23.88 2.38 -3.58
CA GLU A 188 -23.46 2.50 -4.98
C GLU A 188 -23.10 3.93 -5.42
N LYS A 189 -22.80 4.80 -4.46
CA LYS A 189 -22.43 6.19 -4.67
C LYS A 189 -21.18 6.50 -3.87
N LEU A 190 -20.45 7.51 -4.29
CA LEU A 190 -19.30 7.98 -3.52
C LEU A 190 -19.75 8.84 -2.34
N ALA A 191 -19.24 8.55 -1.15
CA ALA A 191 -19.44 9.30 0.08
C ALA A 191 -18.34 10.35 0.27
N LYS A 192 -18.63 11.49 0.91
CA LYS A 192 -17.63 12.55 1.14
C LYS A 192 -16.67 12.27 2.30
N MET A 193 -17.12 11.47 3.27
CA MET A 193 -16.41 11.18 4.50
C MET A 193 -16.46 9.68 4.76
N PRO A 194 -15.43 9.12 5.43
CA PRO A 194 -15.45 7.73 5.84
C PRO A 194 -16.47 7.53 6.96
N SER A 195 -17.19 6.43 6.87
CA SER A 195 -18.19 5.95 7.82
C SER A 195 -18.33 4.42 7.72
N THR A 196 -19.23 3.84 8.50
CA THR A 196 -19.61 2.41 8.40
C THR A 196 -20.07 2.03 6.99
N GLU A 197 -20.67 2.96 6.23
CA GLU A 197 -21.11 2.73 4.84
C GLU A 197 -19.96 2.66 3.83
N THR A 198 -18.74 2.98 4.24
CA THR A 198 -17.54 2.97 3.38
C THR A 198 -16.48 1.99 3.88
N ALA A 199 -16.79 1.30 4.98
CA ALA A 199 -15.88 0.37 5.65
C ALA A 199 -16.07 -1.02 5.04
N PHE A 200 -15.01 -1.55 4.47
CA PHE A 200 -14.97 -2.89 3.90
C PHE A 200 -13.89 -3.72 4.58
N HIS A 201 -14.12 -5.01 4.76
CA HIS A 201 -13.06 -5.96 5.08
C HIS A 201 -12.31 -6.30 3.79
N LEU A 202 -11.00 -6.02 3.78
CA LEU A 202 -10.13 -6.39 2.68
C LEU A 202 -9.59 -7.79 2.94
N ASN A 203 -10.07 -8.74 2.15
CA ASN A 203 -9.68 -10.14 2.27
C ASN A 203 -8.61 -10.43 1.23
N LEU A 204 -7.46 -10.89 1.70
CA LEU A 204 -6.31 -11.24 0.86
C LEU A 204 -6.29 -12.73 0.57
N LYS A 205 -5.98 -13.07 -0.68
CA LYS A 205 -5.58 -14.41 -1.11
C LYS A 205 -4.17 -14.37 -1.70
N PRO A 206 -3.49 -15.54 -1.75
CA PRO A 206 -2.24 -15.66 -2.48
C PRO A 206 -2.39 -15.24 -3.95
N GLY A 207 -1.31 -14.73 -4.54
CA GLY A 207 -1.33 -14.22 -5.92
C GLY A 207 -1.75 -12.74 -6.06
N CYS A 208 -1.84 -11.99 -4.95
CA CYS A 208 -2.34 -10.61 -4.90
C CYS A 208 -3.83 -10.48 -5.24
N LEU A 209 -4.59 -11.59 -5.21
CA LEU A 209 -6.03 -11.55 -5.37
C LEU A 209 -6.66 -11.04 -4.08
N VAL A 210 -7.56 -10.09 -4.19
CA VAL A 210 -8.28 -9.49 -3.09
C VAL A 210 -9.76 -9.45 -3.41
N PHE A 211 -10.59 -9.47 -2.38
CA PHE A 211 -11.99 -9.11 -2.51
C PHE A 211 -12.37 -8.30 -1.27
N LEU A 212 -13.37 -7.45 -1.44
CA LEU A 212 -13.84 -6.55 -0.41
C LEU A 212 -15.23 -6.99 0.02
N THR A 213 -15.45 -7.13 1.32
CA THR A 213 -16.78 -7.43 1.87
C THR A 213 -17.24 -6.35 2.81
N ASP A 214 -18.55 -6.16 2.94
CA ASP A 214 -19.09 -5.30 3.99
C ASP A 214 -19.17 -6.04 5.34
N MET A 215 -19.76 -5.39 6.35
CA MET A 215 -19.94 -5.97 7.69
C MET A 215 -20.92 -7.15 7.72
N GLU A 216 -21.78 -7.26 6.71
CA GLU A 216 -22.79 -8.32 6.59
C GLU A 216 -22.30 -9.48 5.71
N GLY A 217 -21.12 -9.33 5.08
CA GLY A 217 -20.49 -10.34 4.25
C GLY A 217 -20.79 -10.21 2.75
N HIS A 218 -21.55 -9.20 2.34
CA HIS A 218 -21.81 -8.92 0.92
C HIS A 218 -20.50 -8.53 0.22
N VAL A 219 -20.30 -9.02 -1.00
CA VAL A 219 -19.06 -8.85 -1.75
C VAL A 219 -19.18 -7.64 -2.69
N LEU A 220 -18.12 -6.83 -2.77
CA LEU A 220 -18.02 -5.69 -3.70
C LEU A 220 -17.34 -6.13 -5.00
N TYR A 221 -18.09 -6.15 -6.12
CA TYR A 221 -17.60 -6.64 -7.42
C TYR A 221 -18.30 -5.93 -8.59
N PRO A 222 -17.78 -6.01 -9.83
CA PRO A 222 -18.40 -5.35 -10.97
C PRO A 222 -19.64 -6.10 -11.45
N GLN A 223 -20.75 -5.38 -11.63
CA GLN A 223 -22.03 -5.93 -12.05
C GLN A 223 -22.57 -5.24 -13.30
N GLY A 224 -23.29 -6.01 -14.13
CA GLY A 224 -23.89 -5.54 -15.37
C GLY A 224 -22.88 -5.27 -16.49
N ARG A 225 -23.38 -4.88 -17.68
CA ARG A 225 -22.58 -4.82 -18.92
C ARG A 225 -21.39 -3.84 -18.89
N ARG A 226 -21.48 -2.77 -18.11
CA ARG A 226 -20.41 -1.76 -17.95
C ARG A 226 -19.54 -2.03 -16.69
N GLY A 227 -19.89 -3.04 -15.89
CA GLY A 227 -19.16 -3.37 -14.67
C GLY A 227 -19.29 -2.30 -13.58
N LEU A 228 -20.52 -1.94 -13.19
CA LEU A 228 -20.74 -1.06 -12.04
C LEU A 228 -20.21 -1.74 -10.78
N LEU A 229 -19.34 -1.08 -10.01
CA LEU A 229 -18.85 -1.63 -8.75
C LEU A 229 -19.90 -1.46 -7.65
N CYS A 230 -20.52 -2.57 -7.22
CA CYS A 230 -21.55 -2.58 -6.19
C CYS A 230 -21.56 -3.87 -5.37
N LEU A 231 -22.27 -3.86 -4.25
CA LEU A 231 -22.40 -5.01 -3.35
C LEU A 231 -23.35 -6.07 -3.91
N GLY A 232 -23.08 -7.33 -3.64
CA GLY A 232 -23.98 -8.44 -3.90
C GLY A 232 -23.48 -9.76 -3.30
N ASP A 233 -24.30 -10.80 -3.40
CA ASP A 233 -24.09 -12.07 -2.69
C ASP A 233 -23.46 -13.19 -3.53
N HIS A 234 -23.61 -13.13 -4.85
CA HIS A 234 -23.34 -14.25 -5.75
C HIS A 234 -22.50 -13.82 -6.95
N PRO A 235 -21.22 -13.42 -6.74
CA PRO A 235 -20.30 -13.20 -7.85
C PRO A 235 -20.19 -14.49 -8.67
N VAL A 236 -20.25 -14.37 -10.00
CA VAL A 236 -20.07 -15.51 -10.89
C VAL A 236 -18.57 -15.67 -11.13
N GLU A 237 -18.07 -16.91 -11.08
CA GLU A 237 -16.72 -17.31 -11.52
C GLU A 237 -15.64 -16.21 -11.49
N ASN A 238 -15.09 -15.94 -10.31
CA ASN A 238 -13.95 -15.06 -10.09
C ASN A 238 -14.19 -13.55 -10.34
N GLU A 239 -15.43 -13.10 -10.56
CA GLU A 239 -15.78 -11.68 -10.68
C GLU A 239 -15.41 -10.86 -9.44
N GLU A 240 -15.41 -11.47 -8.26
CA GLU A 240 -15.10 -10.83 -6.99
C GLU A 240 -13.64 -10.40 -6.84
N TRP A 241 -12.74 -11.02 -7.60
CA TRP A 241 -11.31 -10.83 -7.38
C TRP A 241 -10.80 -9.56 -8.05
N PHE A 242 -9.97 -8.84 -7.32
CA PHE A 242 -9.13 -7.78 -7.82
C PHE A 242 -7.67 -8.10 -7.55
N VAL A 243 -6.79 -7.68 -8.44
CA VAL A 243 -5.37 -7.56 -8.16
C VAL A 243 -5.11 -6.10 -7.81
N ILE A 244 -4.71 -5.88 -6.56
CA ILE A 244 -4.20 -4.57 -6.14
C ILE A 244 -2.80 -4.43 -6.70
N LYS A 245 -2.62 -3.45 -7.58
CA LYS A 245 -1.32 -3.11 -8.16
C LYS A 245 -0.97 -1.70 -7.73
N ARG A 246 0.33 -1.45 -7.56
CA ARG A 246 0.85 -0.08 -7.43
C ARG A 246 0.36 0.77 -8.59
N CYS A 247 -0.11 1.98 -8.30
CA CYS A 247 -0.57 2.87 -9.34
C CYS A 247 0.61 3.31 -10.22
N PRO A 248 0.63 2.98 -11.52
CA PRO A 248 1.76 3.32 -12.39
C PRO A 248 1.94 4.83 -12.53
N GLN A 249 3.15 5.26 -12.87
CA GLN A 249 3.44 6.66 -13.14
C GLN A 249 3.17 6.99 -14.59
N TRP A 250 2.41 8.04 -14.82
CA TRP A 250 2.24 8.61 -16.15
C TRP A 250 2.71 10.05 -16.13
N VAL A 251 3.60 10.37 -17.06
CA VAL A 251 4.18 11.70 -17.20
C VAL A 251 3.89 12.22 -18.60
N SER A 252 3.60 13.51 -18.67
CA SER A 252 3.64 14.26 -19.91
C SER A 252 4.89 15.11 -19.92
N LEU A 253 5.54 15.17 -21.09
CA LEU A 253 6.65 16.07 -21.33
C LEU A 253 6.15 17.24 -22.15
N LYS A 254 6.54 18.45 -21.76
CA LYS A 254 6.28 19.67 -22.52
C LYS A 254 7.58 20.36 -22.87
N THR A 255 7.69 20.87 -24.09
CA THR A 255 8.80 21.74 -24.47
C THR A 255 8.65 23.12 -23.83
N ARG A 256 9.72 23.92 -23.84
CA ARG A 256 9.69 25.34 -23.43
C ARG A 256 8.64 26.18 -24.18
N THR A 257 8.23 25.77 -25.38
CA THR A 257 7.15 26.40 -26.15
C THR A 257 5.74 25.95 -25.74
N ASN A 258 5.61 25.22 -24.63
CA ASN A 258 4.36 24.69 -24.08
C ASN A 258 3.63 23.72 -25.02
N ARG A 259 4.38 23.05 -25.90
CA ARG A 259 3.88 21.97 -26.76
C ARG A 259 4.15 20.62 -26.08
N TYR A 260 3.18 19.72 -26.12
CA TYR A 260 3.35 18.35 -25.63
C TYR A 260 4.25 17.56 -26.58
N VAL A 261 5.18 16.81 -26.00
CA VAL A 261 6.07 15.90 -26.75
C VAL A 261 5.27 14.70 -27.21
N SER A 262 5.42 14.34 -28.48
CA SER A 262 4.99 13.07 -29.06
C SER A 262 6.23 12.23 -29.42
N ILE A 263 6.05 11.01 -29.93
CA ILE A 263 7.11 9.98 -30.13
C ILE A 263 8.16 10.35 -31.21
N ILE A 264 8.24 11.62 -31.61
CA ILE A 264 9.20 12.16 -32.58
C ILE A 264 9.97 13.27 -31.88
N SER A 265 11.23 13.03 -31.52
CA SER A 265 12.10 14.00 -30.86
C SER A 265 13.21 14.49 -31.80
N GLY A 266 13.50 15.80 -31.71
CA GLY A 266 14.68 16.43 -32.31
C GLY A 266 15.73 16.76 -31.24
N PRO A 267 17.00 16.99 -31.62
CA PRO A 267 18.05 17.34 -30.67
C PRO A 267 17.93 18.79 -30.18
N ASN A 268 18.14 19.01 -28.87
CA ASN A 268 18.18 20.29 -28.14
C ASN A 268 16.83 20.88 -27.67
N GLU A 269 16.11 20.16 -26.80
CA GLU A 269 14.94 20.72 -26.11
C GLU A 269 15.02 20.51 -24.59
N GLU A 270 14.77 21.59 -23.83
CA GLU A 270 14.45 21.51 -22.40
C GLU A 270 12.99 21.08 -22.23
N PHE A 271 12.75 20.07 -21.39
CA PHE A 271 11.41 19.53 -21.13
C PHE A 271 10.96 19.79 -19.69
N VAL A 272 9.69 20.14 -19.54
CA VAL A 272 8.99 20.15 -18.26
C VAL A 272 8.23 18.83 -18.11
N LEU A 273 8.58 18.07 -17.08
CA LEU A 273 7.86 16.86 -16.69
C LEU A 273 6.61 17.25 -15.90
N ARG A 274 5.48 16.58 -16.15
CA ARG A 274 4.25 16.74 -15.36
C ARG A 274 3.57 15.39 -15.18
N PHE A 275 3.30 15.01 -13.94
CA PHE A 275 2.47 13.85 -13.67
C PHE A 275 1.06 14.06 -14.23
N THR A 276 0.58 13.12 -15.04
CA THR A 276 -0.74 13.21 -15.69
C THR A 276 -1.83 12.47 -14.93
N ASN A 277 -1.45 11.45 -14.16
CA ASN A 277 -2.38 10.62 -13.37
C ASN A 277 -2.19 10.80 -11.85
N ARG A 278 -1.56 11.91 -11.44
CA ARG A 278 -1.35 12.29 -10.04
C ARG A 278 -1.69 13.77 -9.88
N SER A 279 -2.85 14.07 -9.31
CA SER A 279 -3.16 15.40 -8.78
C SER A 279 -2.61 15.61 -7.37
N PHE A 280 -2.28 14.50 -6.68
CA PHE A 280 -1.63 14.47 -5.39
C PHE A 280 -0.60 13.34 -5.33
N LEU A 281 0.30 13.44 -4.36
CA LEU A 281 1.26 12.41 -3.97
C LEU A 281 0.89 11.88 -2.60
N VAL A 282 1.20 10.61 -2.38
CA VAL A 282 1.30 10.02 -1.05
C VAL A 282 2.75 9.63 -0.90
N LEU A 283 3.42 10.05 0.17
CA LEU A 283 4.85 9.84 0.33
C LEU A 283 5.11 8.82 1.42
N ARG A 284 5.79 7.72 1.08
CA ARG A 284 6.29 6.74 2.06
C ARG A 284 7.81 6.78 2.09
N GLY A 285 8.37 7.14 3.24
CA GLY A 285 9.80 7.10 3.49
C GLY A 285 10.21 5.81 4.20
N ARG A 286 11.45 5.80 4.71
CA ARG A 286 12.00 4.67 5.48
C ARG A 286 11.21 4.34 6.75
N TYR A 287 10.67 5.36 7.40
CA TYR A 287 10.06 5.24 8.74
C TYR A 287 8.54 5.08 8.71
N GLY A 288 7.90 5.29 7.54
CA GLY A 288 6.46 5.29 7.39
C GLY A 288 5.98 6.29 6.36
N TYR A 289 4.70 6.61 6.40
CA TYR A 289 4.09 7.61 5.54
C TYR A 289 4.24 9.02 6.10
N VAL A 290 4.28 9.99 5.19
CA VAL A 290 4.24 11.41 5.51
C VAL A 290 2.82 11.85 5.81
N GLY A 291 2.65 12.61 6.89
CA GLY A 291 1.40 13.28 7.18
C GLY A 291 1.42 14.08 8.47
N SER A 292 0.26 14.64 8.80
CA SER A 292 0.01 15.43 9.99
C SER A 292 -0.50 14.55 11.13
N SER A 293 0.00 14.78 12.34
CA SER A 293 -0.48 14.13 13.56
C SER A 293 -1.33 15.13 14.35
N THR A 294 -2.42 14.68 14.98
CA THR A 294 -3.25 15.55 15.82
C THR A 294 -2.51 16.08 17.06
N CYS A 295 -1.41 15.43 17.44
CA CYS A 295 -0.63 15.77 18.62
C CYS A 295 0.61 16.62 18.32
N GLN A 296 0.95 16.81 17.04
CA GLN A 296 2.16 17.53 16.64
C GLN A 296 1.83 18.59 15.60
N GLU A 297 2.45 19.76 15.74
CA GLU A 297 2.25 20.86 14.81
C GLU A 297 2.97 20.69 13.47
N MET A 298 3.86 19.70 13.41
CA MET A 298 4.79 19.46 12.32
C MET A 298 4.45 18.15 11.60
N LEU A 299 4.72 18.13 10.30
CA LEU A 299 4.65 16.92 9.48
C LEU A 299 5.62 15.87 9.98
N GLN A 300 5.10 14.66 10.12
CA GLN A 300 5.86 13.46 10.43
C GLN A 300 6.01 12.59 9.20
N CYS A 301 6.92 11.63 9.24
CA CYS A 301 7.19 10.63 8.21
C CYS A 301 7.24 9.20 8.78
N ASN A 302 6.65 8.98 9.95
CA ASN A 302 6.55 7.69 10.63
C ASN A 302 5.10 7.23 10.83
N LEU A 303 4.17 7.76 10.04
CA LEU A 303 2.74 7.46 10.18
C LEU A 303 2.37 6.16 9.45
N LEU A 304 1.33 5.50 9.94
CA LEU A 304 0.75 4.31 9.29
C LEU A 304 -0.20 4.69 8.14
N GLU A 305 -0.93 5.80 8.28
CA GLU A 305 -1.79 6.33 7.21
C GLU A 305 -1.14 7.58 6.57
N PRO A 306 -1.18 7.70 5.24
CA PRO A 306 -0.61 8.85 4.54
C PRO A 306 -1.52 10.06 4.48
N ASP A 307 -0.98 11.28 4.52
CA ASP A 307 -1.74 12.43 4.04
C ASP A 307 -1.51 12.64 2.52
N PRO A 308 -2.57 12.83 1.71
CA PRO A 308 -2.41 13.23 0.32
C PRO A 308 -1.86 14.65 0.25
N VAL A 309 -0.80 14.82 -0.53
CA VAL A 309 -0.16 16.09 -0.81
C VAL A 309 -0.51 16.50 -2.23
N GLU A 310 -1.44 17.44 -2.39
CA GLU A 310 -1.79 17.98 -3.69
C GLU A 310 -0.56 18.68 -4.30
N ILE A 311 -0.25 18.32 -5.55
CA ILE A 311 0.88 18.88 -6.29
C ILE A 311 0.39 19.91 -7.30
N LEU A 312 0.71 21.17 -7.06
CA LEU A 312 0.33 22.27 -7.94
C LEU A 312 1.55 22.67 -8.78
N PRO A 313 1.60 22.28 -10.06
CA PRO A 313 2.72 22.63 -10.93
C PRO A 313 2.71 24.12 -11.26
N CYS A 314 3.89 24.72 -11.19
CA CYS A 314 4.17 26.11 -11.51
C CYS A 314 5.11 26.20 -12.72
N LYS A 315 5.75 27.35 -12.92
CA LYS A 315 6.73 27.61 -13.99
C LYS A 315 8.08 27.00 -13.65
N HIS A 316 8.82 26.57 -14.68
CA HIS A 316 10.20 26.03 -14.58
C HIS A 316 10.34 24.78 -13.69
N GLY A 317 9.37 23.85 -13.74
CA GLY A 317 9.47 22.58 -12.99
C GLY A 317 9.30 22.73 -11.47
N ILE A 318 8.86 23.90 -11.01
CA ILE A 318 8.54 24.16 -9.61
C ILE A 318 7.17 23.56 -9.29
N TYR A 319 7.05 22.95 -8.11
CA TYR A 319 5.79 22.48 -7.55
C TYR A 319 5.51 23.18 -6.23
N HIS A 320 4.23 23.47 -5.99
CA HIS A 320 3.74 23.85 -4.67
C HIS A 320 3.03 22.66 -4.06
N LEU A 321 3.34 22.37 -2.80
CA LEU A 321 2.76 21.25 -2.04
C LEU A 321 1.65 21.76 -1.14
N GLN A 322 0.45 21.23 -1.33
CA GLN A 322 -0.75 21.65 -0.62
C GLN A 322 -1.41 20.48 0.12
N SER A 323 -1.74 20.69 1.38
CA SER A 323 -2.46 19.73 2.23
C SER A 323 -3.95 19.68 1.86
N ARG A 324 -4.66 18.62 2.27
CA ARG A 324 -6.10 18.42 2.02
C ARG A 324 -6.98 19.63 2.39
N GLY A 325 -6.61 20.38 3.43
CA GLY A 325 -7.29 21.60 3.88
C GLY A 325 -7.02 22.86 3.03
N LYS A 326 -6.37 22.72 1.87
CA LYS A 326 -5.92 23.81 0.99
C LYS A 326 -4.88 24.75 1.60
N SER A 327 -4.33 24.41 2.76
CA SER A 327 -3.13 25.04 3.31
C SER A 327 -1.87 24.48 2.66
N PHE A 328 -0.82 25.29 2.56
CA PHE A 328 0.45 24.91 1.95
C PHE A 328 1.42 24.33 2.98
N TRP A 329 2.37 23.54 2.52
CA TRP A 329 3.52 23.19 3.34
C TRP A 329 4.40 24.42 3.56
N SER A 330 4.68 24.74 4.82
CA SER A 330 5.59 25.83 5.20
C SER A 330 6.83 25.30 5.90
N LEU A 331 7.98 25.89 5.60
CA LEU A 331 9.28 25.59 6.23
C LEU A 331 9.49 26.50 7.45
N THR A 332 9.81 25.91 8.60
CA THR A 332 10.12 26.64 9.84
C THR A 332 11.61 26.99 9.94
N PRO A 333 12.01 27.90 10.85
CA PRO A 333 13.43 28.18 11.12
C PRO A 333 14.25 26.94 11.53
N GLU A 334 13.60 25.97 12.19
CA GLU A 334 14.18 24.69 12.61
C GLU A 334 14.31 23.68 11.46
N ARG A 335 14.04 24.10 10.22
CA ARG A 335 14.08 23.29 8.99
C ARG A 335 13.10 22.12 8.97
N THR A 336 12.01 22.22 9.73
CA THR A 336 10.89 21.26 9.75
C THR A 336 9.70 21.82 8.98
N PHE A 337 8.69 20.99 8.70
CA PHE A 337 7.52 21.41 7.91
C PHE A 337 6.23 21.44 8.71
N SER A 338 5.45 22.51 8.55
CA SER A 338 4.08 22.59 9.04
C SER A 338 3.09 22.48 7.86
N PRO A 339 1.98 21.74 8.00
CA PRO A 339 1.00 21.57 6.93
C PRO A 339 0.01 22.74 6.79
N TRP A 340 0.15 23.79 7.61
CA TRP A 340 -0.82 24.89 7.75
C TRP A 340 -0.34 26.24 7.22
N GLY A 341 0.66 26.22 6.34
CA GLY A 341 1.18 27.41 5.67
C GLY A 341 0.11 28.16 4.88
N LYS A 342 0.17 29.49 4.94
CA LYS A 342 -0.72 30.38 4.17
C LYS A 342 -0.21 30.65 2.74
N PHE A 343 1.09 30.49 2.52
CA PHE A 343 1.75 30.84 1.27
C PHE A 343 2.42 29.62 0.65
N ALA A 344 2.38 29.57 -0.67
CA ALA A 344 3.02 28.51 -1.43
C ALA A 344 4.54 28.69 -1.43
N LEU A 345 5.26 27.60 -1.15
CA LEU A 345 6.71 27.54 -1.26
C LEU A 345 7.13 26.68 -2.46
N ASN A 346 8.30 26.97 -3.02
CA ASN A 346 8.80 26.32 -4.23
C ASN A 346 9.56 25.04 -3.87
N PHE A 347 9.08 23.91 -4.40
CA PHE A 347 9.75 22.61 -4.30
C PHE A 347 10.14 22.11 -5.69
N TYR A 348 11.19 21.30 -5.76
CA TYR A 348 11.56 20.55 -6.96
C TYR A 348 11.43 19.06 -6.71
N LEU A 349 10.93 18.34 -7.70
CA LEU A 349 10.75 16.89 -7.64
C LEU A 349 11.75 16.23 -8.59
N GLU A 350 12.59 15.36 -8.05
CA GLU A 350 13.54 14.57 -8.82
C GLU A 350 13.14 13.11 -8.82
N ILE A 351 12.89 12.54 -10.00
CA ILE A 351 12.56 11.11 -10.12
C ILE A 351 13.86 10.31 -10.04
N GLN A 352 14.00 9.51 -8.99
CA GLN A 352 15.22 8.74 -8.67
C GLN A 352 15.09 7.25 -9.02
N GLY A 353 13.95 6.83 -9.60
CA GLY A 353 13.71 5.46 -10.04
C GLY A 353 12.23 5.13 -10.19
N ASN A 354 11.92 3.84 -10.20
CA ASN A 354 10.55 3.35 -10.30
C ASN A 354 9.76 3.67 -9.01
N ASN A 355 8.82 4.62 -9.07
CA ASN A 355 8.04 5.07 -7.90
C ASN A 355 8.89 5.59 -6.75
N LEU A 356 10.05 6.19 -7.05
CA LEU A 356 10.89 6.84 -6.06
C LEU A 356 11.25 8.24 -6.51
N LEU A 357 11.10 9.20 -5.61
CA LEU A 357 11.51 10.59 -5.84
C LEU A 357 12.34 11.12 -4.67
N ALA A 358 13.12 12.15 -4.95
CA ALA A 358 13.67 13.06 -3.96
C ALA A 358 12.98 14.43 -4.11
N ILE A 359 12.82 15.15 -3.00
CA ILE A 359 12.20 16.48 -2.98
C ILE A 359 13.23 17.49 -2.51
N ILE A 360 13.48 18.53 -3.29
CA ILE A 360 14.30 19.67 -2.87
C ILE A 360 13.38 20.75 -2.31
N ALA A 361 13.66 21.16 -1.08
CA ALA A 361 12.93 22.16 -0.34
C ALA A 361 13.34 23.60 -0.73
N PRO A 362 12.59 24.63 -0.31
CA PRO A 362 12.86 26.03 -0.65
C PRO A 362 14.21 26.56 -0.17
N ASN A 363 14.79 25.94 0.86
CA ASN A 363 16.12 26.26 1.39
C ASN A 363 17.26 25.58 0.61
N GLY A 364 16.96 24.81 -0.44
CA GLY A 364 17.94 24.15 -1.31
C GLY A 364 18.40 22.77 -0.84
N TYR A 365 17.90 22.27 0.28
CA TYR A 365 18.25 20.95 0.81
C TYR A 365 17.21 19.89 0.43
N TYR A 366 17.64 18.64 0.36
CA TYR A 366 16.75 17.50 0.22
C TYR A 366 15.90 17.30 1.48
N LEU A 367 14.64 16.98 1.25
CA LEU A 367 13.68 16.55 2.25
C LEU A 367 14.06 15.15 2.74
N ARG A 368 14.27 14.97 4.05
CA ARG A 368 14.49 13.65 4.65
C ARG A 368 13.63 13.41 5.88
N GLY A 369 13.43 12.14 6.21
CA GLY A 369 12.97 11.74 7.53
C GLY A 369 14.14 11.64 8.52
N ASP A 370 13.97 12.14 9.74
CA ASP A 370 14.90 11.82 10.83
C ASP A 370 14.51 10.55 11.59
N ARG A 371 15.34 10.16 12.56
CA ARG A 371 15.18 8.88 13.29
C ARG A 371 13.99 8.92 14.23
N GLU A 372 13.61 10.11 14.64
CA GLU A 372 12.49 10.43 15.50
C GLU A 372 11.18 10.47 14.70
N GLY A 373 11.26 10.47 13.36
CA GLY A 373 10.14 10.43 12.44
C GLY A 373 9.63 11.81 12.04
N CYS A 374 10.38 12.87 12.31
CA CYS A 374 10.07 14.22 11.86
C CYS A 374 10.53 14.45 10.42
N LEU A 375 9.77 15.24 9.66
CA LEU A 375 10.11 15.63 8.30
C LEU A 375 10.95 16.91 8.30
N VAL A 376 12.19 16.82 7.81
CA VAL A 376 13.18 17.91 7.82
C VAL A 376 13.77 18.20 6.43
N ALA A 377 14.29 19.41 6.23
CA ALA A 377 14.99 19.84 5.02
C ALA A 377 16.45 20.24 5.34
N ASP A 378 17.29 19.24 5.53
CA ASP A 378 18.72 19.38 5.83
C ASP A 378 19.62 18.41 5.05
N GLY A 379 19.06 17.60 4.13
CA GLY A 379 19.84 16.67 3.31
C GLY A 379 20.68 17.40 2.26
N GLU A 380 22.01 17.23 2.31
CA GLU A 380 22.93 17.81 1.32
C GLU A 380 23.02 16.96 0.04
N GLU A 381 22.82 15.65 0.17
CA GLU A 381 22.86 14.67 -0.92
C GLU A 381 21.69 13.70 -0.82
N VAL A 382 21.36 13.04 -1.93
CA VAL A 382 20.29 12.03 -1.97
C VAL A 382 20.75 10.76 -1.24
N THR A 383 20.31 10.61 0.01
CA THR A 383 20.49 9.38 0.81
C THR A 383 19.20 8.58 0.88
N ARG A 384 19.24 7.37 1.48
CA ARG A 384 18.05 6.53 1.66
C ARG A 384 16.93 7.21 2.45
N ASP A 385 17.29 8.09 3.37
CA ASP A 385 16.32 8.80 4.22
C ASP A 385 15.69 10.00 3.46
N CYS A 386 16.24 10.36 2.29
CA CYS A 386 15.74 11.40 1.38
C CYS A 386 14.86 10.87 0.24
N LEU A 387 14.69 9.55 0.16
CA LEU A 387 13.92 8.89 -0.90
C LEU A 387 12.49 8.62 -0.44
N TRP A 388 11.54 8.99 -1.27
CA TRP A 388 10.11 8.87 -1.02
C TRP A 388 9.46 8.01 -2.10
N GLU A 389 8.83 6.92 -1.68
CA GLU A 389 7.93 6.15 -2.53
C GLU A 389 6.60 6.90 -2.72
N PHE A 390 6.03 6.86 -3.93
CA PHE A 390 4.84 7.64 -4.30
C PHE A 390 3.91 7.00 -5.35
#